data_AF-A0A9P5BB55-F1
#
_entry.id   AF-A0A9P5BB55-F1
#
_cell.length_a   1.000
_cell.length_b   1.000
_cell.length_c   1.000
_cell.angle_alpha   90.00
_cell.angle_beta   90.00
_cell.angle_gamma   90.00
#
_symmetry.space_group_name_H-M   'P 1'
#
loop_
_entity.id
_entity.type
_entity.pdbx_description
1 polymer ?
#
loop_
_entity_poly.entity_id
_entity_poly.type
_entity_poly.pdbx_seq_one_letter_code
_entity_poly.pdbx_strand_id
1 'polypeptide(L)'
;MITAAALHMSNVLSPDTDKSLVIQNHTNNWDPSRRAMVDALAAKQKALYLLRMAFQDLDTHGRDMVLTAAMLLVTADMIDSGKHGSKAHLDGIGWLLSYAQPATSVGEMLKDFVISDCYIFYVFASTFMDQIPQSYLALNTTIASSAIHFAARNSFICCPAEILQILWSTAIILQRQSANNNDVDGTTAKGLELFMDAMTFNVESWSQDIQQVPLGRQVTDISSRIHTGYTHQMACCLYIMYAIPSVRSFLPESTEQDLEHGLIFHLRHITDEDPNFKTSFWPTFIAGAQTSDSSQQAWIMDRMKRQSRLFPWGFLYTAMETLELIWRQRANAPDGLNWLEILRSPEVSFLIV
;
A
#
# COMPACT_ATOMS: atom_id res chain seq x y z
N MET A 1 -16.31 2.73 11.65
CA MET A 1 -16.85 3.86 10.87
C MET A 1 -16.69 5.19 11.58
N ILE A 2 -17.20 5.37 12.81
CA ILE A 2 -17.09 6.67 13.54
C ILE A 2 -15.62 7.13 13.67
N THR A 3 -14.71 6.23 14.05
CA THR A 3 -13.27 6.53 14.11
C THR A 3 -12.73 7.10 12.80
N ALA A 4 -12.91 6.37 11.69
CA ALA A 4 -12.42 6.78 10.37
C ALA A 4 -13.02 8.11 9.90
N ALA A 5 -14.33 8.31 10.11
CA ALA A 5 -15.01 9.56 9.74
C ALA A 5 -14.50 10.75 10.57
N ALA A 6 -14.34 10.57 11.89
CA ALA A 6 -13.84 11.61 12.78
C ALA A 6 -12.37 11.96 12.49
N LEU A 7 -11.52 10.98 12.18
CA LEU A 7 -10.14 11.22 11.73
C LEU A 7 -10.08 11.96 10.40
N HIS A 8 -10.91 11.56 9.42
CA HIS A 8 -10.99 12.27 8.16
C HIS A 8 -11.40 13.74 8.36
N MET A 9 -12.40 13.98 9.21
CA MET A 9 -12.80 15.34 9.57
C MET A 9 -11.69 16.10 10.29
N SER A 10 -10.94 15.45 11.18
CA SER A 10 -9.77 16.04 11.83
C SER A 10 -8.76 16.54 10.80
N ASN A 11 -8.42 15.71 9.80
CA ASN A 11 -7.45 16.07 8.77
C ASN A 11 -7.96 17.15 7.82
N VAL A 12 -9.23 17.11 7.41
CA VAL A 12 -9.85 18.15 6.56
C VAL A 12 -9.92 19.49 7.27
N LEU A 13 -10.18 19.49 8.58
CA LEU A 13 -10.31 20.70 9.38
C LEU A 13 -8.96 21.22 9.90
N SER A 14 -7.87 20.46 9.72
CA SER A 14 -6.53 20.91 10.09
C SER A 14 -6.11 22.08 9.18
N PRO A 15 -5.61 23.19 9.74
CA PRO A 15 -5.14 24.30 8.93
C PRO A 15 -3.95 23.85 8.06
N ASP A 16 -4.04 24.16 6.78
CA ASP A 16 -3.03 23.87 5.75
C ASP A 16 -1.68 24.47 6.15
N THR A 17 -0.70 23.63 6.51
CA THR A 17 0.63 24.06 6.98
C THR A 17 1.38 24.89 5.92
N ASP A 18 1.06 24.72 4.63
CA ASP A 18 1.67 25.45 3.51
C ASP A 18 1.00 26.80 3.19
N LYS A 19 -0.12 27.19 3.83
CA LYS A 19 -0.79 28.49 3.57
C LYS A 19 -0.38 29.63 4.50
N SER A 20 0.53 29.39 5.44
CA SER A 20 0.89 30.32 6.53
C SER A 20 1.95 31.37 6.16
N LEU A 21 1.94 31.94 4.95
CA LEU A 21 2.84 33.06 4.61
C LEU A 21 2.12 34.40 4.38
N VAL A 22 0.78 34.45 4.39
CA VAL A 22 0.07 35.72 4.19
C VAL A 22 -1.10 35.85 5.18
N ILE A 23 -0.89 36.74 6.15
CA ILE A 23 -1.83 37.38 7.09
C ILE A 23 -2.10 36.59 8.39
N GLN A 24 -1.40 37.04 9.44
CA GLN A 24 -1.70 36.79 10.84
C GLN A 24 -3.09 37.30 11.20
N ASN A 25 -3.96 36.38 11.63
CA ASN A 25 -5.02 36.60 12.63
C ASN A 25 -5.48 35.21 13.14
N HIS A 26 -4.61 34.52 13.88
CA HIS A 26 -4.90 33.20 14.43
C HIS A 26 -5.54 33.29 15.82
N THR A 27 -6.86 33.37 15.86
CA THR A 27 -7.64 32.92 17.03
C THR A 27 -8.16 31.50 16.76
N ASN A 28 -7.60 30.50 17.45
CA ASN A 28 -8.14 29.15 17.69
C ASN A 28 -8.78 28.35 16.52
N ASN A 29 -8.24 28.41 15.31
CA ASN A 29 -8.76 27.60 14.18
C ASN A 29 -8.55 26.07 14.31
N TRP A 30 -7.89 25.59 15.37
CA TRP A 30 -7.64 24.16 15.62
C TRP A 30 -8.77 23.47 16.42
N ASP A 31 -9.66 24.22 17.06
CA ASP A 31 -10.67 23.67 17.98
C ASP A 31 -11.62 22.65 17.32
N PRO A 32 -12.06 22.82 16.05
CA PRO A 32 -12.87 21.79 15.37
C PRO A 32 -12.08 20.52 15.04
N SER A 33 -10.86 20.65 14.50
CA SER A 33 -9.98 19.52 14.18
C SER A 33 -9.62 18.71 15.44
N ARG A 34 -9.21 19.40 16.52
CA ARG A 34 -8.91 18.78 17.81
C ARG A 34 -10.10 18.04 18.41
N ARG A 35 -11.31 18.59 18.32
CA ARG A 35 -12.53 17.90 18.79
C ARG A 35 -12.79 16.63 17.98
N ALA A 36 -12.70 16.71 16.65
CA ALA A 36 -12.84 15.54 15.79
C ALA A 36 -11.79 14.46 16.10
N MET A 37 -10.54 14.85 16.42
CA MET A 37 -9.50 13.93 16.88
C MET A 37 -9.86 13.28 18.23
N VAL A 38 -10.38 14.03 19.20
CA VAL A 38 -10.81 13.47 20.49
C VAL A 38 -11.97 12.46 20.30
N ASP A 39 -12.94 12.80 19.45
CA ASP A 39 -14.05 11.90 19.11
C ASP A 39 -13.54 10.63 18.41
N ALA A 40 -12.57 10.76 17.50
CA ALA A 40 -11.91 9.64 16.84
C ALA A 40 -11.25 8.70 17.84
N LEU A 41 -10.46 9.24 18.78
CA LEU A 41 -9.76 8.45 19.80
C LEU A 41 -10.73 7.73 20.73
N ALA A 42 -11.78 8.42 21.19
CA ALA A 42 -12.82 7.81 22.02
C ALA A 42 -13.56 6.69 21.28
N ALA A 43 -13.89 6.90 20.00
CA ALA A 43 -14.51 5.88 19.17
C ALA A 43 -13.57 4.70 18.91
N LYS A 44 -12.28 4.94 18.68
CA LYS A 44 -11.25 3.90 18.49
C LYS A 44 -11.12 3.03 19.73
N GLN A 45 -11.01 3.65 20.91
CA GLN A 45 -10.93 2.93 22.18
C GLN A 45 -12.17 2.05 22.40
N LYS A 46 -13.36 2.58 22.15
CA LYS A 46 -14.61 1.81 22.24
C LYS A 46 -14.65 0.65 21.24
N ALA A 47 -14.22 0.88 20.00
CA ALA A 47 -14.15 -0.16 18.97
C ALA A 47 -13.20 -1.29 19.37
N LEU A 48 -12.01 -0.96 19.90
CA LEU A 48 -11.05 -1.96 20.39
C LEU A 48 -11.60 -2.77 21.57
N TYR A 49 -12.30 -2.12 22.50
CA TYR A 49 -12.97 -2.81 23.61
C TYR A 49 -14.02 -3.81 23.10
N LEU A 50 -14.90 -3.37 22.19
CA LEU A 50 -15.94 -4.23 21.61
C LEU A 50 -15.34 -5.37 20.78
N LEU A 51 -14.28 -5.09 20.02
CA LEU A 51 -13.58 -6.09 19.22
C LEU A 51 -12.98 -7.17 20.12
N ARG A 52 -12.34 -6.78 21.23
CA ARG A 52 -11.80 -7.71 22.23
C ARG A 52 -12.89 -8.62 22.82
N MET A 53 -14.08 -8.07 23.12
CA MET A 53 -15.21 -8.86 23.59
C MET A 53 -15.71 -9.82 22.50
N ALA A 54 -15.80 -9.35 21.25
CA ALA A 54 -16.25 -10.18 20.14
C ALA A 54 -15.31 -11.36 19.85
N PHE A 55 -14.00 -11.19 20.07
CA PHE A 55 -13.03 -12.28 19.97
C PHE A 55 -13.23 -13.40 21.01
N GLN A 56 -13.93 -13.13 22.12
CA GLN A 56 -14.23 -14.15 23.14
C GLN A 56 -15.38 -15.08 22.72
N ASP A 57 -16.22 -14.66 21.76
CA ASP A 57 -17.36 -15.43 21.27
C ASP A 57 -17.62 -15.19 19.76
N LEU A 58 -16.71 -15.72 18.94
CA LEU A 58 -16.72 -15.53 17.49
C LEU A 58 -17.91 -16.21 16.79
N ASP A 59 -18.45 -17.27 17.39
CA ASP A 59 -19.57 -18.03 16.82
C ASP A 59 -20.89 -17.27 17.01
N THR A 60 -21.03 -16.49 18.09
CA THR A 60 -22.20 -15.62 18.34
C THR A 60 -22.13 -14.30 17.57
N HIS A 61 -20.95 -13.69 17.43
CA HIS A 61 -20.81 -12.35 16.85
C HIS A 61 -20.57 -12.32 15.32
N GLY A 62 -20.26 -13.46 14.71
CA GLY A 62 -20.03 -13.59 13.28
C GLY A 62 -18.64 -13.10 12.87
N ARG A 63 -17.82 -14.00 12.32
CA ARG A 63 -16.44 -13.73 11.90
C ARG A 63 -16.33 -12.58 10.89
N ASP A 64 -17.31 -12.44 10.01
CA ASP A 64 -17.35 -11.37 9.01
C ASP A 64 -17.50 -9.97 9.64
N MET A 65 -18.22 -9.86 10.76
CA MET A 65 -18.36 -8.59 11.50
C MET A 65 -17.05 -8.19 12.18
N VAL A 66 -16.34 -9.16 12.76
CA VAL A 66 -15.02 -8.96 13.38
C VAL A 66 -13.99 -8.57 12.33
N LEU A 67 -13.99 -9.25 11.16
CA LEU A 67 -13.13 -8.92 10.02
C LEU A 67 -13.40 -7.50 9.52
N THR A 68 -14.67 -7.13 9.35
CA THR A 68 -15.06 -5.77 8.94
C THR A 68 -14.61 -4.72 9.95
N ALA A 69 -14.75 -5.00 11.25
CA ALA A 69 -14.31 -4.08 12.30
C ALA A 69 -12.77 -3.91 12.32
N ALA A 70 -12.01 -5.00 12.17
CA ALA A 70 -10.55 -4.96 12.08
C ALA A 70 -10.09 -4.17 10.83
N MET A 71 -10.74 -4.40 9.70
CA MET A 71 -10.47 -3.67 8.46
C MET A 71 -10.73 -2.16 8.56
N LEU A 72 -11.83 -1.78 9.21
CA LEU A 72 -12.13 -0.37 9.48
C LEU A 72 -11.13 0.28 10.44
N LEU A 73 -10.52 -0.49 11.34
CA LEU A 73 -9.45 -0.01 12.21
C LEU A 73 -8.13 0.16 11.45
N VAL A 74 -7.77 -0.74 10.53
CA VAL A 74 -6.64 -0.51 9.61
C VAL A 74 -6.87 0.74 8.77
N THR A 75 -8.07 0.90 8.23
CA THR A 75 -8.43 2.09 7.46
C THR A 75 -8.33 3.35 8.30
N ALA A 76 -8.80 3.31 9.56
CA ALA A 76 -8.65 4.41 10.49
C ALA A 76 -7.17 4.74 10.77
N ASP A 77 -6.32 3.74 10.98
CA ASP A 77 -4.89 3.95 11.20
C ASP A 77 -4.22 4.61 9.99
N MET A 78 -4.58 4.23 8.77
CA MET A 78 -4.10 4.89 7.54
C MET A 78 -4.57 6.34 7.44
N ILE A 79 -5.80 6.64 7.85
CA ILE A 79 -6.31 8.02 7.88
C ILE A 79 -5.58 8.85 8.94
N ASP A 80 -5.24 8.28 10.09
CA ASP A 80 -4.54 8.98 11.17
C ASP A 80 -3.11 9.34 10.78
N SER A 81 -2.23 8.34 10.58
CA SER A 81 -0.83 8.57 10.19
C SER A 81 -0.20 7.41 9.43
N GLY A 82 -0.83 6.24 9.42
CA GLY A 82 -0.21 4.98 8.99
C GLY A 82 0.88 4.45 9.93
N LYS A 83 1.28 5.23 10.97
CA LYS A 83 2.29 4.85 11.96
C LYS A 83 1.63 4.14 13.15
N HIS A 84 2.27 3.06 13.62
CA HIS A 84 1.90 2.31 14.83
C HIS A 84 0.48 1.69 14.80
N GLY A 85 0.26 0.59 15.53
CA GLY A 85 -1.06 -0.04 15.70
C GLY A 85 -1.55 -0.89 14.51
N SER A 86 -1.30 -0.47 13.27
CA SER A 86 -1.80 -1.17 12.08
C SER A 86 -1.22 -2.57 11.90
N LYS A 87 0.00 -2.85 12.41
CA LYS A 87 0.58 -4.20 12.41
C LYS A 87 -0.30 -5.19 13.17
N ALA A 88 -0.71 -4.85 14.39
CA ALA A 88 -1.57 -5.72 15.20
C ALA A 88 -2.95 -5.93 14.54
N HIS A 89 -3.46 -4.92 13.82
CA HIS A 89 -4.71 -5.05 13.08
C HIS A 89 -4.55 -5.92 11.83
N LEU A 90 -3.45 -5.81 11.09
CA LEU A 90 -3.13 -6.66 9.95
C LEU A 90 -2.86 -8.10 10.40
N ASP A 91 -2.17 -8.32 11.52
CA ASP A 91 -2.00 -9.65 12.14
C ASP A 91 -3.37 -10.30 12.38
N GLY A 92 -4.30 -9.53 12.96
CA GLY A 92 -5.67 -9.95 13.23
C GLY A 92 -6.48 -10.22 11.96
N ILE A 93 -6.35 -9.38 10.93
CA ILE A 93 -6.98 -9.59 9.62
C ILE A 93 -6.46 -10.88 8.98
N GLY A 94 -5.14 -11.06 8.90
CA GLY A 94 -4.54 -12.28 8.36
C GLY A 94 -5.00 -13.53 9.11
N TRP A 95 -5.10 -13.44 10.44
CA TRP A 95 -5.61 -14.54 11.26
C TRP A 95 -7.07 -14.86 10.89
N LEU A 96 -7.94 -13.86 10.81
CA LEU A 96 -9.34 -14.04 10.42
C LEU A 96 -9.50 -14.58 9.00
N LEU A 97 -8.70 -14.10 8.05
CA LEU A 97 -8.68 -14.56 6.67
C LEU A 97 -8.26 -16.03 6.55
N SER A 98 -7.40 -16.54 7.45
CA SER A 98 -7.02 -17.97 7.45
C SER A 98 -8.18 -18.91 7.78
N TYR A 99 -9.24 -18.39 8.41
CA TYR A 99 -10.50 -19.11 8.66
C TYR A 99 -11.63 -18.73 7.71
N ALA A 100 -11.41 -17.77 6.80
CA ALA A 100 -12.41 -17.36 5.83
C ALA A 100 -12.49 -18.39 4.70
N GLN A 101 -13.71 -18.79 4.33
CA GLN A 101 -13.90 -19.56 3.10
C GLN A 101 -13.67 -18.65 1.88
N PRO A 102 -13.20 -19.20 0.75
CA PRO A 102 -13.05 -18.43 -0.48
C PRO A 102 -14.38 -17.76 -0.83
N ALA A 103 -14.32 -16.51 -1.32
CA ALA A 103 -15.45 -15.85 -1.94
C ALA A 103 -15.90 -16.69 -3.14
N THR A 104 -16.93 -17.53 -2.96
CA THR A 104 -17.34 -18.54 -3.94
C THR A 104 -18.54 -18.12 -4.77
N SER A 105 -19.21 -17.00 -4.44
CA SER A 105 -20.29 -16.45 -5.24
C SER A 105 -20.63 -15.01 -4.83
N VAL A 106 -21.21 -14.26 -5.78
CA VAL A 106 -21.68 -12.86 -5.72
C VAL A 106 -22.81 -12.63 -4.67
N GLY A 107 -23.03 -13.57 -3.74
CA GLY A 107 -24.15 -13.58 -2.80
C GLY A 107 -24.00 -12.64 -1.59
N GLU A 108 -22.78 -12.24 -1.23
CA GLU A 108 -22.50 -11.42 -0.03
C GLU A 108 -21.62 -10.21 -0.39
N MET A 109 -22.04 -9.39 -1.37
CA MET A 109 -21.25 -8.28 -1.93
C MET A 109 -20.40 -7.48 -0.92
N LEU A 110 -20.96 -7.12 0.24
CA LEU A 110 -20.23 -6.35 1.27
C LEU A 110 -19.04 -7.13 1.84
N LYS A 111 -19.23 -8.42 2.14
CA LYS A 111 -18.17 -9.29 2.65
C LYS A 111 -17.08 -9.48 1.61
N ASP A 112 -17.46 -9.68 0.35
CA ASP A 112 -16.52 -9.84 -0.75
C ASP A 112 -15.68 -8.57 -0.95
N PHE A 113 -16.27 -7.37 -0.79
CA PHE A 113 -15.54 -6.10 -0.80
C PHE A 113 -14.58 -5.97 0.39
N VAL A 114 -15.03 -6.28 1.60
CA VAL A 114 -14.18 -6.22 2.80
C VAL A 114 -13.00 -7.18 2.67
N ILE A 115 -13.23 -8.41 2.24
CA ILE A 115 -12.17 -9.40 1.99
C ILE A 115 -11.21 -8.89 0.91
N SER A 116 -11.73 -8.33 -0.17
CA SER A 116 -10.92 -7.76 -1.26
C SER A 116 -9.97 -6.67 -0.77
N ASP A 117 -10.51 -5.66 -0.10
CA ASP A 117 -9.70 -4.54 0.39
C ASP A 117 -8.71 -5.02 1.46
N CYS A 118 -9.08 -6.01 2.29
CA CYS A 118 -8.15 -6.65 3.22
C CYS A 118 -6.94 -7.24 2.49
N TYR A 119 -7.15 -8.04 1.42
CA TYR A 119 -6.04 -8.61 0.65
C TYR A 119 -5.15 -7.53 0.03
N ILE A 120 -5.75 -6.45 -0.50
CA ILE A 120 -5.01 -5.34 -1.10
C ILE A 120 -4.12 -4.64 -0.06
N PHE A 121 -4.68 -4.26 1.09
CA PHE A 121 -3.89 -3.65 2.16
C PHE A 121 -2.81 -4.62 2.66
N TYR A 122 -3.13 -5.91 2.75
CA TYR A 122 -2.17 -6.92 3.20
C TYR A 122 -1.01 -7.11 2.22
N VAL A 123 -1.25 -7.07 0.90
CA VAL A 123 -0.21 -7.11 -0.15
C VAL A 123 0.68 -5.88 -0.09
N PHE A 124 0.11 -4.67 -0.10
CA PHE A 124 0.94 -3.46 -0.08
C PHE A 124 1.69 -3.31 1.23
N ALA A 125 1.08 -3.68 2.36
CA ALA A 125 1.75 -3.62 3.64
C ALA A 125 2.97 -4.54 3.72
N SER A 126 2.86 -5.74 3.13
CA SER A 126 3.97 -6.70 3.15
C SER A 126 5.20 -6.24 2.35
N THR A 127 5.05 -5.24 1.46
CA THR A 127 6.20 -4.64 0.78
C THR A 127 7.10 -3.85 1.71
N PHE A 128 6.54 -3.24 2.76
CA PHE A 128 7.26 -2.32 3.65
C PHE A 128 7.57 -2.90 5.04
N MET A 129 6.84 -3.95 5.46
CA MET A 129 7.15 -4.62 6.72
C MET A 129 8.48 -5.37 6.67
N ASP A 130 9.25 -5.25 7.76
CA ASP A 130 10.47 -6.05 7.99
C ASP A 130 10.14 -7.52 8.30
N GLN A 131 9.04 -7.75 9.01
CA GLN A 131 8.55 -9.09 9.34
C GLN A 131 7.05 -9.16 9.04
N ILE A 132 6.69 -10.10 8.17
CA ILE A 132 5.31 -10.35 7.81
C ILE A 132 4.66 -11.20 8.91
N PRO A 133 3.37 -10.98 9.22
CA PRO A 133 2.70 -11.74 10.27
C PRO A 133 2.69 -13.25 9.97
N GLN A 134 2.81 -14.11 11.00
CA GLN A 134 2.73 -15.58 10.81
C GLN A 134 1.41 -16.02 10.16
N SER A 135 0.33 -15.27 10.41
CA SER A 135 -0.97 -15.50 9.78
C SER A 135 -0.94 -15.36 8.25
N TYR A 136 0.03 -14.62 7.69
CA TYR A 136 0.25 -14.51 6.25
C TYR A 136 0.68 -15.84 5.62
N LEU A 137 1.53 -16.61 6.32
CA LEU A 137 2.00 -17.92 5.86
C LEU A 137 0.92 -19.00 5.99
N ALA A 138 -0.02 -18.80 6.92
CA ALA A 138 -1.16 -19.70 7.12
C ALA A 138 -2.25 -19.53 6.05
N LEU A 139 -2.20 -18.48 5.23
CA LEU A 139 -3.15 -18.28 4.15
C LEU A 139 -2.89 -19.29 3.02
N ASN A 140 -3.95 -20.01 2.67
CA ASN A 140 -3.91 -20.95 1.55
C ASN A 140 -3.64 -20.18 0.25
N THR A 141 -2.50 -20.48 -0.41
CA THR A 141 -2.03 -19.76 -1.59
C THR A 141 -3.01 -19.81 -2.77
N THR A 142 -3.75 -20.90 -2.92
CA THR A 142 -4.76 -21.05 -3.98
C THR A 142 -5.97 -20.15 -3.70
N ILE A 143 -6.38 -20.06 -2.44
CA ILE A 143 -7.49 -19.19 -2.00
C ILE A 143 -7.06 -17.71 -2.10
N ALA A 144 -5.82 -17.41 -1.72
CA ALA A 144 -5.27 -16.07 -1.82
C ALA A 144 -5.18 -15.62 -3.29
N SER A 145 -4.77 -16.48 -4.22
CA SER A 145 -4.69 -16.13 -5.65
C SER A 145 -6.05 -15.75 -6.24
N SER A 146 -7.10 -16.57 -6.02
CA SER A 146 -8.44 -16.25 -6.50
C SER A 146 -9.01 -15.00 -5.83
N ALA A 147 -8.77 -14.84 -4.53
CA ALA A 147 -9.16 -13.64 -3.79
C ALA A 147 -8.43 -12.38 -4.28
N ILE A 148 -7.15 -12.46 -4.63
CA ILE A 148 -6.39 -11.34 -5.21
C ILE A 148 -6.92 -10.96 -6.59
N HIS A 149 -7.24 -11.94 -7.46
CA HIS A 149 -7.88 -11.63 -8.75
C HIS A 149 -9.25 -10.96 -8.57
N PHE A 150 -10.05 -11.46 -7.64
CA PHE A 150 -11.33 -10.86 -7.31
C PHE A 150 -11.13 -9.44 -6.73
N ALA A 151 -10.15 -9.26 -5.85
CA ALA A 151 -9.84 -7.99 -5.22
C ALA A 151 -9.35 -6.94 -6.23
N ALA A 152 -8.46 -7.31 -7.15
CA ALA A 152 -7.97 -6.41 -8.18
C ALA A 152 -9.10 -5.85 -9.07
N ARG A 153 -10.10 -6.68 -9.41
CA ARG A 153 -11.28 -6.26 -10.19
C ARG A 153 -12.20 -5.33 -9.40
N ASN A 154 -12.16 -5.40 -8.08
CA ASN A 154 -13.07 -4.72 -7.18
C ASN A 154 -12.40 -3.61 -6.33
N SER A 155 -11.10 -3.40 -6.50
CA SER A 155 -10.33 -2.38 -5.79
C SER A 155 -10.27 -1.07 -6.58
N PHE A 156 -10.06 0.03 -5.87
CA PHE A 156 -9.78 1.33 -6.48
C PHE A 156 -8.32 1.47 -6.94
N ILE A 157 -7.40 0.57 -6.56
CA ILE A 157 -5.95 0.74 -6.77
C ILE A 157 -5.49 0.56 -8.24
N CYS A 158 -6.39 0.11 -9.13
CA CYS A 158 -6.13 -0.11 -10.56
C CYS A 158 -4.81 -0.87 -10.83
N CYS A 159 -4.43 -1.75 -9.89
CA CYS A 159 -3.24 -2.59 -10.00
C CYS A 159 -3.65 -3.95 -10.59
N PRO A 160 -2.92 -4.48 -11.59
CA PRO A 160 -3.19 -5.80 -12.12
C PRO A 160 -3.06 -6.89 -11.03
N ALA A 161 -3.93 -7.89 -11.10
CA ALA A 161 -3.93 -8.99 -10.12
C ALA A 161 -2.62 -9.78 -10.15
N GLU A 162 -2.05 -9.94 -11.34
CA GLU A 162 -0.79 -10.61 -11.60
C GLU A 162 0.35 -9.90 -10.89
N ILE A 163 0.40 -8.56 -10.97
CA ILE A 163 1.38 -7.75 -10.26
C ILE A 163 1.21 -7.86 -8.74
N LEU A 164 -0.03 -7.83 -8.24
CA LEU A 164 -0.31 -8.03 -6.81
C LEU A 164 0.12 -9.42 -6.32
N GLN A 165 -0.07 -10.46 -7.13
CA GLN A 165 0.40 -11.83 -6.83
C GLN A 165 1.92 -11.93 -6.81
N ILE A 166 2.61 -11.20 -7.68
CA ILE A 166 4.07 -11.14 -7.70
C ILE A 166 4.59 -10.44 -6.43
N LEU A 167 4.00 -9.30 -6.04
CA LEU A 167 4.33 -8.64 -4.77
C LEU A 167 4.10 -9.56 -3.57
N TRP A 168 2.94 -10.23 -3.54
CA TRP A 168 2.60 -11.21 -2.51
C TRP A 168 3.65 -12.32 -2.41
N SER A 169 4.01 -12.92 -3.55
CA SER A 169 4.95 -14.03 -3.65
C SER A 169 6.36 -13.60 -3.24
N THR A 170 6.78 -12.40 -3.64
CA THR A 170 8.05 -11.78 -3.22
C THR A 170 8.11 -11.69 -1.69
N ALA A 171 7.04 -11.20 -1.07
CA ALA A 171 6.95 -11.07 0.38
C ALA A 171 7.05 -12.43 1.10
N ILE A 172 6.39 -13.48 0.59
CA ILE A 172 6.49 -14.86 1.11
C ILE A 172 7.94 -15.35 1.09
N ILE A 173 8.66 -15.15 -0.01
CA ILE A 173 10.02 -15.66 -0.19
C ILE A 173 10.96 -15.02 0.84
N LEU A 174 10.90 -13.70 1.01
CA LEU A 174 11.71 -12.96 1.98
C LEU A 174 11.47 -13.47 3.42
N GLN A 175 10.23 -13.76 3.77
CA GLN A 175 9.89 -14.29 5.09
C GLN A 175 10.48 -15.70 5.33
N ARG A 176 10.44 -16.57 4.31
CA ARG A 176 11.03 -17.93 4.42
C ARG A 176 12.54 -17.88 4.50
N GLN A 177 13.18 -16.94 3.79
CA GLN A 177 14.63 -16.74 3.88
C GLN A 177 15.06 -16.36 5.29
N SER A 178 14.33 -15.44 5.95
CA SER A 178 14.58 -15.07 7.36
C SER A 178 14.47 -16.27 8.32
N ALA A 179 13.59 -17.24 8.03
CA ALA A 179 13.43 -18.45 8.84
C ALA A 179 14.48 -19.53 8.54
N ASN A 180 14.95 -19.63 7.29
CA ASN A 180 15.88 -20.64 6.79
C ASN A 180 17.15 -19.96 6.24
N ASN A 181 18.08 -19.61 7.13
CA ASN A 181 19.31 -18.83 6.85
C ASN A 181 20.27 -19.38 5.76
N ASN A 182 19.93 -20.45 5.04
CA ASN A 182 20.85 -21.19 4.17
C ASN A 182 20.43 -21.31 2.68
N ASP A 183 19.30 -20.77 2.24
CA ASP A 183 18.81 -20.90 0.84
C ASP A 183 18.80 -19.56 0.06
N VAL A 184 19.97 -18.91 0.00
CA VAL A 184 20.14 -17.65 -0.74
C VAL A 184 20.01 -17.87 -2.25
N ASP A 185 20.54 -18.99 -2.75
CA ASP A 185 20.50 -19.32 -4.18
C ASP A 185 19.07 -19.60 -4.65
N GLY A 186 18.27 -20.36 -3.88
CA GLY A 186 16.85 -20.59 -4.17
C GLY A 186 16.01 -19.31 -4.13
N THR A 187 16.28 -18.44 -3.15
CA THR A 187 15.63 -17.12 -3.04
C THR A 187 15.92 -16.24 -4.26
N THR A 188 17.18 -16.23 -4.69
CA THR A 188 17.62 -15.45 -5.87
C THR A 188 16.97 -15.96 -7.15
N ALA A 189 16.97 -17.28 -7.36
CA ALA A 189 16.35 -17.90 -8.54
C ALA A 189 14.84 -17.59 -8.61
N LYS A 190 14.12 -17.70 -7.49
CA LYS A 190 12.69 -17.39 -7.45
C LYS A 190 12.42 -15.89 -7.59
N GLY A 191 13.27 -15.04 -7.03
CA GLY A 191 13.21 -13.59 -7.22
C GLY A 191 13.38 -13.19 -8.69
N LEU A 192 14.30 -13.83 -9.40
CA LEU A 192 14.52 -13.60 -10.84
C LEU A 192 13.31 -14.06 -11.68
N GLU A 193 12.72 -15.22 -11.36
CA GLU A 193 11.49 -15.69 -12.02
C GLU A 193 10.36 -14.66 -11.86
N LEU A 194 10.11 -14.20 -10.62
CA LEU A 194 9.09 -13.19 -10.34
C LEU A 194 9.34 -11.85 -11.04
N PHE A 195 10.61 -11.43 -11.13
CA PHE A 195 11.00 -10.23 -11.86
C PHE A 195 10.72 -10.38 -13.36
N MET A 196 11.05 -11.52 -13.96
CA MET A 196 10.77 -11.80 -15.37
C MET A 196 9.27 -11.90 -15.66
N ASP A 197 8.50 -12.51 -14.75
CA ASP A 197 7.04 -12.55 -14.85
C ASP A 197 6.44 -11.14 -14.81
N ALA A 198 6.94 -10.26 -13.94
CA ALA A 198 6.52 -8.87 -13.88
C ALA A 198 6.86 -8.14 -15.19
N MET A 199 8.08 -8.27 -15.69
CA MET A 199 8.53 -7.61 -16.92
C MET A 199 7.78 -8.06 -18.18
N THR A 200 7.39 -9.33 -18.24
CA THR A 200 6.68 -9.89 -19.41
C THR A 200 5.17 -9.76 -19.34
N PHE A 201 4.63 -9.25 -18.22
CA PHE A 201 3.20 -8.99 -18.07
C PHE A 201 2.69 -8.02 -19.15
N ASN A 202 1.65 -8.42 -19.87
CA ASN A 202 1.09 -7.65 -20.97
C ASN A 202 0.06 -6.62 -20.45
N VAL A 203 0.56 -5.43 -20.10
CA VAL A 203 -0.25 -4.29 -19.64
C VAL A 203 -1.30 -3.87 -20.67
N GLU A 204 -0.97 -3.88 -21.96
CA GLU A 204 -1.90 -3.46 -23.01
C GLU A 204 -3.12 -4.38 -23.07
N SER A 205 -2.91 -5.69 -23.12
CA SER A 205 -4.00 -6.67 -23.12
C SER A 205 -4.82 -6.58 -21.84
N TRP A 206 -4.18 -6.44 -20.68
CA TRP A 206 -4.88 -6.27 -19.40
C TRP A 206 -5.74 -5.00 -19.39
N SER A 207 -5.22 -3.89 -19.92
CA SER A 207 -5.92 -2.60 -19.92
C SER A 207 -7.21 -2.63 -20.74
N GLN A 208 -7.27 -3.47 -21.78
CA GLN A 208 -8.44 -3.64 -22.65
C GLN A 208 -9.46 -4.61 -22.07
N ASP A 209 -9.05 -5.52 -21.17
CA ASP A 209 -9.96 -6.44 -20.49
C ASP A 209 -10.73 -5.72 -19.37
N ILE A 210 -11.85 -5.09 -19.74
CA ILE A 210 -12.77 -4.40 -18.83
C ILE A 210 -14.10 -5.15 -18.63
N GLN A 211 -14.31 -6.28 -19.32
CA GLN A 211 -15.61 -6.96 -19.34
C GLN A 211 -16.05 -7.44 -17.94
N GLN A 212 -15.08 -7.80 -17.10
CA GLN A 212 -15.31 -8.28 -15.74
C GLN A 212 -15.23 -7.16 -14.69
N VAL A 213 -14.99 -5.90 -15.11
CA VAL A 213 -15.00 -4.75 -14.21
C VAL A 213 -16.44 -4.23 -14.08
N PRO A 214 -16.96 -4.02 -12.85
CA PRO A 214 -18.31 -3.50 -12.66
C PRO A 214 -18.55 -2.19 -13.42
N LEU A 215 -19.70 -2.03 -14.08
CA LEU A 215 -20.04 -0.88 -14.94
C LEU A 215 -19.75 0.48 -14.30
N GLY A 216 -20.04 0.67 -13.01
CA GLY A 216 -19.78 1.93 -12.29
C GLY A 216 -18.29 2.22 -12.01
N ARG A 217 -17.39 1.30 -12.39
CA ARG A 217 -15.94 1.38 -12.19
C ARG A 217 -15.14 1.07 -13.46
N GLN A 218 -15.81 0.81 -14.58
CA GLN A 218 -15.12 0.64 -15.86
C GLN A 218 -14.40 1.94 -16.18
N VAL A 219 -13.07 1.86 -16.33
CA VAL A 219 -12.27 2.99 -16.76
C VAL A 219 -12.61 3.24 -18.22
N THR A 220 -13.24 4.38 -18.51
CA THR A 220 -13.59 4.78 -19.87
C THR A 220 -12.37 5.21 -20.69
N ASP A 221 -11.32 5.69 -20.00
CA ASP A 221 -10.04 6.04 -20.59
C ASP A 221 -9.03 4.88 -20.46
N ILE A 222 -8.91 4.09 -21.53
CA ILE A 222 -7.95 2.99 -21.61
C ILE A 222 -6.50 3.50 -21.52
N SER A 223 -6.21 4.73 -21.98
CA SER A 223 -4.87 5.30 -21.92
C SER A 223 -4.42 5.50 -20.46
N SER A 224 -5.28 6.08 -19.64
CA SER A 224 -5.07 6.22 -18.19
C SER A 224 -4.79 4.86 -17.53
N ARG A 225 -5.58 3.83 -17.88
CA ARG A 225 -5.39 2.46 -17.35
C ARG A 225 -4.05 1.86 -17.78
N ILE A 226 -3.62 2.07 -19.03
CA ILE A 226 -2.32 1.62 -19.53
C ILE A 226 -1.19 2.25 -18.72
N HIS A 227 -1.17 3.58 -18.55
CA HIS A 227 -0.14 4.24 -17.76
C HIS A 227 -0.12 3.71 -16.33
N THR A 228 -1.28 3.55 -15.71
CA THR A 228 -1.38 3.02 -14.34
C THR A 228 -0.83 1.59 -14.24
N GLY A 229 -1.17 0.71 -15.19
CA GLY A 229 -0.64 -0.65 -15.25
C GLY A 229 0.88 -0.68 -15.36
N TYR A 230 1.47 0.15 -16.22
CA TYR A 230 2.93 0.27 -16.35
C TYR A 230 3.59 0.83 -15.08
N THR A 231 2.97 1.79 -14.38
CA THR A 231 3.54 2.29 -13.12
C THR A 231 3.63 1.20 -12.06
N HIS A 232 2.59 0.36 -11.91
CA HIS A 232 2.61 -0.77 -10.97
C HIS A 232 3.61 -1.85 -11.39
N GLN A 233 3.67 -2.16 -12.69
CA GLN A 233 4.63 -3.14 -13.23
C GLN A 233 6.07 -2.71 -12.94
N MET A 234 6.45 -1.49 -13.32
CA MET A 234 7.82 -1.00 -13.16
C MET A 234 8.20 -0.83 -11.68
N ALA A 235 7.27 -0.34 -10.86
CA ALA A 235 7.47 -0.25 -9.42
C ALA A 235 7.62 -1.64 -8.76
N CYS A 236 6.90 -2.66 -9.24
CA CYS A 236 7.07 -4.04 -8.81
C CYS A 236 8.46 -4.59 -9.14
N CYS A 237 8.93 -4.38 -10.37
CA CYS A 237 10.28 -4.76 -10.79
C CYS A 237 11.36 -4.11 -9.92
N LEU A 238 11.27 -2.79 -9.69
CA LEU A 238 12.17 -2.07 -8.80
C LEU A 238 12.10 -2.61 -7.37
N TYR A 239 10.89 -2.83 -6.83
CA TYR A 239 10.73 -3.40 -5.50
C TYR A 239 11.45 -4.76 -5.37
N ILE A 240 11.32 -5.67 -6.35
CA ILE A 240 11.99 -6.97 -6.33
C ILE A 240 13.52 -6.80 -6.32
N MET A 241 14.07 -5.90 -7.15
CA MET A 241 15.52 -5.65 -7.19
C MET A 241 16.08 -5.17 -5.84
N TYR A 242 15.31 -4.39 -5.10
CA TYR A 242 15.72 -3.87 -3.79
C TYR A 242 15.44 -4.85 -2.64
N ALA A 243 14.37 -5.63 -2.76
CA ALA A 243 14.02 -6.66 -1.79
C ALA A 243 14.92 -7.89 -1.88
N ILE A 244 15.36 -8.26 -3.08
CA ILE A 244 16.25 -9.40 -3.35
C ILE A 244 17.46 -8.89 -4.17
N PRO A 245 18.44 -8.22 -3.53
CA PRO A 245 19.54 -7.55 -4.24
C PRO A 245 20.35 -8.45 -5.17
N SER A 246 20.44 -9.74 -4.87
CA SER A 246 21.13 -10.75 -5.69
C SER A 246 20.52 -10.95 -7.07
N VAL A 247 19.27 -10.54 -7.31
CA VAL A 247 18.64 -10.59 -8.65
C VAL A 247 19.39 -9.68 -9.63
N ARG A 248 19.97 -8.57 -9.16
CA ARG A 248 20.67 -7.59 -10.01
C ARG A 248 21.82 -8.20 -10.82
N SER A 249 22.52 -9.20 -10.29
CA SER A 249 23.67 -9.81 -10.98
C SER A 249 23.29 -10.59 -12.24
N PHE A 250 22.00 -10.87 -12.44
CA PHE A 250 21.47 -11.58 -13.60
C PHE A 250 20.79 -10.65 -14.61
N LEU A 251 20.74 -9.35 -14.34
CA LEU A 251 20.06 -8.36 -15.17
C LEU A 251 21.08 -7.48 -15.91
N PRO A 252 20.73 -6.94 -17.10
CA PRO A 252 21.53 -5.92 -17.76
C PRO A 252 21.76 -4.70 -16.85
N GLU A 253 22.94 -4.10 -16.89
CA GLU A 253 23.31 -2.94 -16.05
C GLU A 253 22.35 -1.73 -16.20
N SER A 254 21.77 -1.53 -17.39
CA SER A 254 20.83 -0.42 -17.63
C SER A 254 19.43 -0.63 -17.04
N THR A 255 19.11 -1.87 -16.61
CA THR A 255 17.73 -2.27 -16.28
C THR A 255 17.12 -1.40 -15.19
N GLU A 256 17.88 -1.07 -14.14
CA GLU A 256 17.38 -0.24 -13.04
C GLU A 256 17.05 1.19 -13.52
N GLN A 257 17.93 1.78 -14.34
CA GLN A 257 17.76 3.12 -14.88
C GLN A 257 16.60 3.18 -15.88
N ASP A 258 16.45 2.17 -16.72
CA ASP A 258 15.36 2.06 -17.69
C ASP A 258 13.99 1.95 -16.98
N LEU A 259 13.93 1.18 -15.89
CA LEU A 259 12.74 1.07 -15.04
C LEU A 259 12.41 2.39 -14.33
N GLU A 260 13.41 3.09 -13.77
CA GLU A 260 13.21 4.38 -13.10
C GLU A 260 12.68 5.43 -14.10
N HIS A 261 13.30 5.56 -15.27
CA HIS A 261 12.85 6.48 -16.30
C HIS A 261 11.45 6.17 -16.80
N GLY A 262 11.15 4.89 -17.05
CA GLY A 262 9.82 4.45 -17.45
C GLY A 262 8.78 4.76 -16.39
N LEU A 263 9.06 4.47 -15.12
CA LEU A 263 8.14 4.71 -14.01
C LEU A 263 7.78 6.20 -13.89
N ILE A 264 8.79 7.08 -13.94
CA ILE A 264 8.57 8.54 -13.94
C ILE A 264 7.78 8.97 -15.17
N PHE A 265 8.09 8.43 -16.35
CA PHE A 265 7.35 8.73 -17.58
C PHE A 265 5.86 8.41 -17.42
N HIS A 266 5.50 7.19 -16.99
CA HIS A 266 4.09 6.82 -16.85
C HIS A 266 3.39 7.58 -15.72
N LEU A 267 4.05 7.83 -14.59
CA LEU A 267 3.48 8.66 -13.51
C LEU A 267 3.17 10.09 -13.97
N ARG A 268 4.00 10.69 -14.84
CA ARG A 268 3.75 12.03 -15.40
C ARG A 268 2.51 12.11 -16.31
N HIS A 269 2.10 10.99 -16.90
CA HIS A 269 0.90 10.94 -17.75
C HIS A 269 -0.40 10.78 -16.95
N ILE A 270 -0.30 10.39 -15.68
CA ILE A 270 -1.43 10.34 -14.75
C ILE A 270 -1.55 11.73 -14.11
N THR A 271 -2.39 12.60 -14.70
CA THR A 271 -2.62 13.99 -14.23
C THR A 271 -3.54 14.03 -13.00
N ASP A 272 -3.76 15.19 -12.40
CA ASP A 272 -4.55 15.31 -11.16
C ASP A 272 -6.05 15.05 -11.37
N GLU A 273 -6.49 15.24 -12.60
CA GLU A 273 -7.85 14.98 -13.07
C GLU A 273 -8.07 13.49 -13.37
N ASP A 274 -6.98 12.72 -13.49
CA ASP A 274 -7.03 11.29 -13.74
C ASP A 274 -7.62 10.55 -12.52
N PRO A 275 -8.64 9.68 -12.69
CA PRO A 275 -9.20 8.89 -11.60
C PRO A 275 -8.17 8.04 -10.83
N ASN A 276 -7.10 7.61 -11.50
CA ASN A 276 -6.02 6.78 -10.95
C ASN A 276 -4.94 7.61 -10.25
N PHE A 277 -5.01 8.94 -10.30
CA PHE A 277 -4.03 9.80 -9.61
C PHE A 277 -3.95 9.49 -8.13
N LYS A 278 -5.10 9.38 -7.45
CA LYS A 278 -5.18 9.13 -6.00
C LYS A 278 -4.73 7.73 -5.61
N THR A 279 -4.58 6.83 -6.57
CA THR A 279 -4.42 5.40 -6.35
C THR A 279 -3.01 4.92 -6.75
N SER A 280 -2.24 5.81 -7.37
CA SER A 280 -0.83 5.65 -7.72
C SER A 280 0.15 6.00 -6.58
N PHE A 281 -0.28 6.02 -5.31
CA PHE A 281 0.58 6.37 -4.17
C PHE A 281 1.79 5.42 -4.02
N TRP A 282 1.56 4.11 -4.18
CA TRP A 282 2.60 3.10 -3.98
C TRP A 282 3.67 3.19 -5.07
N PRO A 283 3.33 3.21 -6.37
CA PRO A 283 4.31 3.48 -7.42
C PRO A 283 5.00 4.84 -7.30
N THR A 284 4.29 5.88 -6.84
CA THR A 284 4.88 7.21 -6.59
C THR A 284 5.93 7.15 -5.48
N PHE A 285 5.67 6.38 -4.42
CA PHE A 285 6.64 6.19 -3.33
C PHE A 285 7.86 5.38 -3.78
N ILE A 286 7.66 4.29 -4.53
CA ILE A 286 8.78 3.51 -5.07
C ILE A 286 9.66 4.40 -5.97
N ALA A 287 9.07 5.22 -6.84
CA ALA A 287 9.80 6.19 -7.66
C ALA A 287 10.59 7.19 -6.81
N GLY A 288 9.96 7.72 -5.75
CA GLY A 288 10.61 8.62 -4.80
C GLY A 288 11.77 7.98 -4.05
N ALA A 289 11.59 6.77 -3.53
CA ALA A 289 12.59 6.06 -2.75
C ALA A 289 13.80 5.67 -3.62
N GLN A 290 13.53 5.36 -4.89
CA GLN A 290 14.52 5.02 -5.90
C GLN A 290 15.40 6.22 -6.28
N THR A 291 14.79 7.36 -6.59
CA THR A 291 15.49 8.45 -7.26
C THR A 291 16.53 9.16 -6.38
N SER A 292 17.68 9.44 -6.96
CA SER A 292 18.73 10.29 -6.36
C SER A 292 18.80 11.68 -6.98
N ASP A 293 17.98 11.95 -8.02
CA ASP A 293 17.94 13.23 -8.71
C ASP A 293 17.08 14.24 -7.95
N SER A 294 17.65 15.37 -7.53
CA SER A 294 16.94 16.36 -6.71
C SER A 294 15.73 16.98 -7.41
N SER A 295 15.73 17.07 -8.75
CA SER A 295 14.58 17.58 -9.50
C SER A 295 13.42 16.58 -9.51
N GLN A 296 13.73 15.28 -9.60
CA GLN A 296 12.75 14.21 -9.50
C GLN A 296 12.21 14.10 -8.07
N GLN A 297 13.05 14.20 -7.05
CA GLN A 297 12.64 14.23 -5.64
C GLN A 297 11.64 15.37 -5.38
N ALA A 298 11.95 16.58 -5.87
CA ALA A 298 11.04 17.73 -5.75
C ALA A 298 9.70 17.49 -6.48
N TRP A 299 9.74 16.89 -7.67
CA TRP A 299 8.53 16.56 -8.43
C TRP A 299 7.67 15.49 -7.74
N ILE A 300 8.28 14.44 -7.17
CA ILE A 300 7.58 13.41 -6.38
C ILE A 300 6.92 14.02 -5.15
N MET A 301 7.63 14.89 -4.44
CA MET A 301 7.10 15.56 -3.26
C MET A 301 5.89 16.44 -3.61
N ASP A 302 5.98 17.23 -4.69
CA ASP A 302 4.85 18.00 -5.18
C ASP A 302 3.65 17.12 -5.57
N ARG A 303 3.90 16.01 -6.28
CA ARG A 303 2.85 15.03 -6.64
C ARG A 303 2.16 14.46 -5.40
N MET A 304 2.91 14.00 -4.40
CA MET A 304 2.34 13.45 -3.16
C MET A 304 1.56 14.50 -2.35
N LYS A 305 2.01 15.76 -2.31
CA LYS A 305 1.25 16.86 -1.71
C LYS A 305 -0.08 17.10 -2.43
N ARG A 306 -0.12 16.97 -3.75
CA ARG A 306 -1.37 17.07 -4.53
C ARG A 306 -2.28 15.86 -4.28
N GLN A 307 -1.71 14.66 -4.14
CA GLN A 307 -2.47 13.46 -3.74
C GLN A 307 -3.08 13.62 -2.33
N SER A 308 -2.33 14.15 -1.35
CA SER A 308 -2.82 14.31 0.03
C SER A 308 -3.94 15.34 0.15
N ARG A 309 -3.99 16.36 -0.73
CA ARG A 309 -5.11 17.30 -0.81
C ARG A 309 -6.39 16.65 -1.32
N LEU A 310 -6.27 15.65 -2.19
CA LEU A 310 -7.38 14.91 -2.78
C LEU A 310 -7.86 13.75 -1.91
N PHE A 311 -6.99 13.28 -1.02
CA PHE A 311 -7.19 12.15 -0.13
C PHE A 311 -6.42 12.41 1.17
N PRO A 312 -7.02 13.10 2.15
CA PRO A 312 -6.31 13.60 3.35
C PRO A 312 -6.09 12.48 4.37
N TRP A 313 -5.42 11.42 3.94
CA TRP A 313 -5.03 10.31 4.79
C TRP A 313 -3.62 10.56 5.29
N GLY A 314 -3.44 10.43 6.60
CA GLY A 314 -2.19 10.71 7.30
C GLY A 314 -1.00 9.92 6.77
N PHE A 315 -1.20 8.70 6.26
CA PHE A 315 -0.12 7.89 5.71
C PHE A 315 0.65 8.59 4.58
N LEU A 316 0.01 9.45 3.77
CA LEU A 316 0.69 10.18 2.70
C LEU A 316 1.70 11.20 3.25
N TYR A 317 1.38 11.85 4.37
CA TYR A 317 2.31 12.74 5.05
C TYR A 317 3.48 11.97 5.62
N THR A 318 3.20 10.81 6.22
CA THR A 318 4.30 9.97 6.68
C THR A 318 5.15 9.46 5.52
N ALA A 319 4.54 9.08 4.38
CA ALA A 319 5.28 8.62 3.21
C ALA A 319 6.26 9.70 2.72
N MET A 320 5.82 10.96 2.69
CA MET A 320 6.67 12.12 2.37
C MET A 320 7.82 12.29 3.38
N GLU A 321 7.55 12.25 4.69
CA GLU A 321 8.58 12.30 5.74
C GLU A 321 9.61 11.16 5.58
N THR A 322 9.14 9.96 5.24
CA THR A 322 9.98 8.78 5.02
C THR A 322 10.88 8.95 3.79
N LEU A 323 10.36 9.51 2.70
CA LEU A 323 11.18 9.81 1.52
C LEU A 323 12.31 10.79 1.86
N GLU A 324 12.02 11.86 2.61
CA GLU A 324 13.05 12.81 3.06
C GLU A 324 14.12 12.14 3.93
N LEU A 325 13.71 11.20 4.79
CA LEU A 325 14.65 10.40 5.58
C LEU A 325 15.53 9.51 4.70
N ILE A 326 14.94 8.78 3.75
CA ILE A 326 15.66 7.93 2.79
C ILE A 326 16.69 8.77 2.04
N TRP A 327 16.31 9.91 1.48
CA TRP A 327 17.22 10.79 0.73
C TRP A 327 18.36 11.31 1.61
N ARG A 328 18.06 11.72 2.85
CA ARG A 328 19.07 12.20 3.80
C ARG A 328 20.07 11.11 4.17
N GLN A 329 19.61 9.89 4.44
CA GLN A 329 20.48 8.78 4.80
C GLN A 329 21.33 8.32 3.62
N ARG A 330 20.75 8.20 2.42
CA ARG A 330 21.49 7.84 1.20
C ARG A 330 22.54 8.88 0.83
N ALA A 331 22.27 10.17 1.00
CA ALA A 331 23.25 11.24 0.77
C ALA A 331 24.46 11.17 1.71
N ASN A 332 24.30 10.60 2.91
CA ASN A 332 25.36 10.47 3.91
C ASN A 332 26.12 9.13 3.84
N ALA A 333 25.74 8.23 2.92
CA ALA A 333 26.33 6.90 2.80
C ALA A 333 27.15 6.76 1.50
N PRO A 334 28.47 6.51 1.56
CA PRO A 334 29.34 6.48 0.38
C PRO A 334 28.99 5.41 -0.65
N ASP A 335 28.42 4.28 -0.20
CA ASP A 335 28.18 3.09 -1.04
C ASP A 335 26.73 2.94 -1.50
N GLY A 336 25.88 3.96 -1.29
CA GLY A 336 24.48 3.94 -1.70
C GLY A 336 23.65 2.91 -0.90
N LEU A 337 23.14 3.32 0.27
CA LEU A 337 22.27 2.47 1.08
C LEU A 337 21.02 2.03 0.29
N ASN A 338 20.67 0.75 0.45
CA ASN A 338 19.39 0.20 -0.02
C ASN A 338 18.25 0.89 0.74
N TRP A 339 17.40 1.63 0.03
CA TRP A 339 16.32 2.38 0.67
C TRP A 339 15.33 1.50 1.42
N LEU A 340 15.18 0.22 1.03
CA LEU A 340 14.26 -0.70 1.68
C LEU A 340 14.82 -1.17 3.04
N GLU A 341 16.13 -1.25 3.20
CA GLU A 341 16.78 -1.53 4.49
C GLU A 341 16.58 -0.36 5.47
N ILE A 342 16.68 0.88 4.97
CA ILE A 342 16.37 2.09 5.74
C ILE A 342 14.92 2.03 6.23
N LEU A 343 13.99 1.71 5.32
CA LEU A 343 12.56 1.67 5.61
C LEU A 343 12.19 0.58 6.64
N ARG A 344 12.84 -0.58 6.56
CA ARG A 344 12.62 -1.72 7.46
C ARG A 344 13.32 -1.56 8.81
N SER A 345 14.13 -0.52 8.99
CA SER A 345 14.77 -0.26 10.26
C SER A 345 13.72 0.00 11.36
N PRO A 346 13.96 -0.45 12.61
CA PRO A 346 13.01 -0.29 13.72
C PRO A 346 12.61 1.16 14.01
N GLU A 347 13.48 2.11 13.65
CA GLU A 347 13.27 3.55 13.87
C GLU A 347 12.25 4.17 12.91
N VAL A 348 12.00 3.54 11.76
CA VAL A 348 11.14 4.07 10.69
C VAL A 348 9.76 3.39 10.67
N SER A 349 9.62 2.24 11.33
CA SER A 349 8.45 1.32 11.33
C SER A 349 7.18 1.87 10.66
N PHE A 350 7.10 1.63 9.35
CA PHE A 350 6.05 2.11 8.48
C PHE A 350 5.26 0.93 7.91
N LEU A 351 3.95 1.08 7.74
CA LEU A 351 3.09 -0.07 7.42
C LEU A 351 2.50 -0.07 6.01
N ILE A 352 1.98 1.03 5.48
CA ILE A 352 1.41 1.07 4.12
C ILE A 352 1.63 2.44 3.51
N VAL A 353 2.31 2.49 2.36
CA VAL A 353 2.33 3.66 1.49
C VAL A 353 1.31 3.48 0.39
#